data_AF-M8BTF5-F1
#
_entry.id   AF-M8BTF5-F1
#
_cell.length_a   1.000
_cell.length_b   1.000
_cell.length_c   1.000
_cell.angle_alpha   90.00
_cell.angle_beta   90.00
_cell.angle_gamma   90.00
#
_symmetry.space_group_name_H-M   'P 1'
#
loop_
_entity.id
_entity.type
_entity.pdbx_description
1 polymer ?
#
loop_
_entity_poly.entity_id
_entity_poly.type
_entity_poly.pdbx_seq_one_letter_code
_entity_poly.pdbx_strand_id
1 'polypeptide(L)'
;MVRAVKWVDDVIPDAPYAITEDFMNKLFNEYNIDYIIHGDDPCLLPDGTDAYALAKKAGRYKQIKRTEGVSTTDIVGRMLLCVRERPVSDNQSHSSLQRQFSHGHGQNIDDSGFGNGTKISHFLPTSRRIVQFSNGRGPGPDSRVVYIDGAFDLFHAGHVECIYGFFNVDIATCSRAWRFLACGHSHRSDHKHFFSHSCLIFLSSTRGPHRPIMNLHERSLSVLACRYVDEVIIGAPWHISKDMDRLVITCCNFSCQPGYVCVITTFNISLVVHGTIAENMDYTEDDSNPYAAPIAMGIYHKLDSPLDITTSTIIRRIVSNHEAYQKRNEKKEASEKKYYDSKSFVNGE
;
A
#
# COMPACT_ATOMS: atom_id res chain seq x y z
N MET A 1 8.46 7.74 0.17
CA MET A 1 7.80 6.52 -0.37
C MET A 1 8.78 5.41 -0.72
N VAL A 2 9.59 5.51 -1.78
CA VAL A 2 10.48 4.41 -2.23
C VAL A 2 11.39 3.91 -1.10
N ARG A 3 12.03 4.82 -0.36
CA ARG A 3 12.86 4.49 0.82
C ARG A 3 12.10 3.72 1.92
N ALA A 4 10.78 3.81 2.00
CA ALA A 4 10.01 3.09 3.02
C ALA A 4 9.75 1.62 2.66
N VAL A 5 9.95 1.22 1.40
CA VAL A 5 9.79 -0.18 0.97
C VAL A 5 10.92 -1.02 1.58
N LYS A 6 10.57 -2.16 2.17
CA LYS A 6 11.51 -2.96 2.99
C LYS A 6 12.66 -3.62 2.23
N TRP A 7 12.52 -3.79 0.92
CA TRP A 7 13.54 -4.35 0.04
C TRP A 7 14.49 -3.30 -0.55
N VAL A 8 14.28 -2.00 -0.30
CA VAL A 8 15.08 -0.92 -0.88
C VAL A 8 16.19 -0.55 0.10
N ASP A 9 17.47 -0.79 -0.19
CA ASP A 9 18.53 -0.36 0.74
C ASP A 9 18.80 1.14 0.64
N ASP A 10 18.95 1.66 -0.59
CA ASP A 10 19.17 3.09 -0.84
C ASP A 10 18.39 3.59 -2.06
N VAL A 11 18.28 4.92 -2.18
CA VAL A 11 17.58 5.62 -3.25
C VAL A 11 18.54 6.62 -3.88
N ILE A 12 18.87 6.42 -5.15
CA ILE A 12 19.62 7.37 -5.96
C ILE A 12 18.62 8.40 -6.51
N PRO A 13 18.65 9.68 -6.06
CA PRO A 13 17.79 10.71 -6.61
C PRO A 13 18.25 11.11 -8.02
N ASP A 14 17.34 11.75 -8.77
CA ASP A 14 17.63 12.34 -10.09
C ASP A 14 18.24 11.36 -11.11
N ALA A 15 17.86 10.08 -11.02
CA ALA A 15 18.26 9.08 -12.00
C ALA A 15 17.70 9.44 -13.39
N PRO A 16 18.52 9.40 -14.46
CA PRO A 16 18.08 9.73 -15.81
C PRO A 16 17.05 8.70 -16.30
N TYR A 17 16.15 9.15 -17.17
CA TYR A 17 15.11 8.28 -17.74
C TYR A 17 15.70 7.16 -18.62
N ALA A 18 16.74 7.48 -19.40
CA ALA A 18 17.49 6.52 -20.20
C ALA A 18 18.80 6.16 -19.51
N ILE A 19 19.23 4.91 -19.60
CA ILE A 19 20.55 4.50 -19.09
C ILE A 19 21.61 4.98 -20.09
N THR A 20 22.28 6.08 -19.77
CA THR A 20 23.43 6.61 -20.54
C THR A 20 24.72 5.88 -20.17
N GLU A 21 25.77 6.01 -20.99
CA GLU A 21 27.10 5.43 -20.68
C GLU A 21 27.66 6.01 -19.38
N ASP A 22 27.55 7.32 -19.17
CA ASP A 22 28.02 7.98 -17.95
C ASP A 22 27.29 7.44 -16.71
N PHE A 23 25.96 7.32 -16.78
CA PHE A 23 25.18 6.80 -15.67
C PHE A 23 25.47 5.32 -15.43
N MET A 24 25.68 4.54 -16.48
CA MET A 24 26.09 3.14 -16.37
C MET A 24 27.43 2.99 -15.67
N ASN A 25 28.42 3.81 -16.01
CA ASN A 25 29.72 3.84 -15.32
C ASN A 25 29.54 4.17 -13.84
N LYS A 26 28.68 5.13 -13.51
CA LYS A 26 28.34 5.47 -12.13
C LYS A 26 27.73 4.27 -11.38
N LEU A 27 26.72 3.63 -11.97
CA LEU A 27 26.04 2.46 -11.37
C LEU A 27 27.02 1.31 -11.09
N PHE A 28 27.92 1.04 -12.02
CA PHE A 28 28.76 -0.15 -11.96
C PHE A 28 30.08 0.05 -11.24
N ASN A 29 30.69 1.23 -11.34
CA ASN A 29 32.02 1.48 -10.77
C ASN A 29 31.95 2.24 -9.44
N GLU A 30 30.98 3.14 -9.26
CA GLU A 30 30.82 3.89 -8.00
C GLU A 30 29.86 3.20 -7.05
N TYR A 31 28.68 2.79 -7.55
CA TYR A 31 27.66 2.12 -6.72
C TYR A 31 27.82 0.60 -6.63
N ASN A 32 28.74 0.00 -7.40
CA ASN A 32 28.99 -1.45 -7.43
C ASN A 32 27.73 -2.30 -7.67
N ILE A 33 26.85 -1.86 -8.58
CA ILE A 33 25.62 -2.58 -8.92
C ILE A 33 25.92 -3.67 -9.96
N ASP A 34 25.53 -4.91 -9.71
CA ASP A 34 25.78 -6.01 -10.66
C ASP A 34 24.82 -6.00 -11.85
N TYR A 35 23.52 -5.78 -11.60
CA TYR A 35 22.46 -5.91 -12.59
C TYR A 35 21.40 -4.82 -12.43
N ILE A 36 20.86 -4.38 -13.57
CA ILE A 36 19.66 -3.55 -13.64
C ILE A 36 18.45 -4.47 -13.86
N ILE A 37 17.39 -4.30 -13.07
CA ILE A 37 16.16 -5.10 -13.16
C ILE A 37 15.00 -4.22 -13.60
N HIS A 38 14.23 -4.66 -14.59
CA HIS A 38 13.01 -3.99 -15.02
C HIS A 38 11.88 -4.99 -15.32
N GLY A 39 10.65 -4.49 -15.39
CA GLY A 39 9.51 -5.24 -15.91
C GLY A 39 9.71 -5.68 -17.36
N ASP A 40 8.88 -6.62 -17.80
CA ASP A 40 8.80 -7.13 -19.16
C ASP A 40 8.08 -6.19 -20.15
N ASP A 41 7.62 -5.02 -19.69
CA ASP A 41 7.04 -3.98 -20.53
C ASP A 41 8.09 -3.22 -21.34
N PRO A 42 7.77 -2.85 -22.60
CA PRO A 42 8.71 -2.14 -23.46
C PRO A 42 8.96 -0.72 -22.92
N CYS A 43 10.23 -0.36 -22.76
CA CYS A 43 10.65 0.98 -22.35
C CYS A 43 11.36 1.66 -23.52
N LEU A 44 10.59 2.38 -24.34
CA LEU A 44 11.07 3.01 -25.57
C LEU A 44 11.30 4.51 -25.38
N LEU A 45 12.38 5.00 -25.99
CA LEU A 45 12.70 6.42 -26.11
C LEU A 45 11.91 7.04 -27.30
N PRO A 46 11.86 8.38 -27.42
CA PRO A 46 11.11 9.05 -28.50
C PRO A 46 11.56 8.67 -29.91
N ASP A 47 12.80 8.22 -30.08
CA ASP A 47 13.38 7.72 -31.33
C ASP A 47 13.05 6.23 -31.60
N GLY A 48 12.33 5.57 -30.68
CA GLY A 48 11.98 4.15 -30.75
C GLY A 48 13.05 3.20 -30.23
N THR A 49 14.18 3.72 -29.75
CA THR A 49 15.25 2.88 -29.18
C THR A 49 14.91 2.42 -27.76
N ASP A 50 15.52 1.32 -27.34
CA ASP A 50 15.31 0.75 -26.00
C ASP A 50 16.12 1.51 -24.95
N ALA A 51 15.45 2.02 -23.91
CA ALA A 51 16.07 2.79 -22.83
C ALA A 51 17.15 2.01 -22.04
N TYR A 52 17.16 0.68 -22.16
CA TYR A 52 18.10 -0.24 -21.51
C TYR A 52 19.04 -0.94 -22.51
N ALA A 53 19.10 -0.50 -23.78
CA ALA A 53 19.91 -1.15 -24.83
C ALA A 53 21.38 -1.38 -24.41
N LEU A 54 22.01 -0.35 -23.81
CA LEU A 54 23.39 -0.45 -23.35
C LEU A 54 23.55 -1.53 -22.26
N ALA A 55 22.63 -1.58 -21.29
CA ALA A 55 22.70 -2.52 -20.16
C ALA A 55 22.47 -3.96 -20.62
N LYS A 56 21.57 -4.15 -21.59
CA LYS A 56 21.34 -5.44 -22.27
C LYS A 56 22.57 -5.90 -23.04
N LYS A 57 23.20 -5.02 -23.82
CA LYS A 57 24.44 -5.31 -24.57
C LYS A 57 25.59 -5.69 -23.64
N ALA A 58 25.67 -5.09 -22.46
CA ALA A 58 26.66 -5.41 -21.44
C ALA A 58 26.37 -6.71 -20.66
N GLY A 59 25.22 -7.38 -20.90
CA GLY A 59 24.82 -8.56 -20.14
C GLY A 59 24.42 -8.28 -18.69
N ARG A 60 24.18 -7.01 -18.32
CA ARG A 60 23.90 -6.56 -16.94
C ARG A 60 22.44 -6.11 -16.76
N TYR A 61 21.53 -6.75 -17.48
CA TYR A 61 20.09 -6.47 -17.42
C TYR A 61 19.30 -7.77 -17.19
N LYS A 62 18.32 -7.73 -16.28
CA LYS A 62 17.42 -8.84 -15.97
C LYS A 62 15.96 -8.37 -16.04
N GLN A 63 15.08 -9.27 -16.47
CA GLN A 63 13.64 -9.00 -16.56
C GLN A 63 12.88 -9.74 -15.48
N ILE A 64 11.84 -9.10 -14.96
CA ILE A 64 10.87 -9.70 -14.05
C ILE A 64 9.47 -9.56 -14.62
N LYS A 65 8.62 -10.55 -14.35
CA LYS A 65 7.21 -10.52 -14.78
C LYS A 65 6.46 -9.42 -14.04
N ARG A 66 5.52 -8.80 -14.74
CA ARG A 66 4.56 -7.86 -14.15
C ARG A 66 3.74 -8.52 -13.03
N THR A 67 3.43 -7.74 -12.00
CA THR A 67 2.51 -8.17 -10.95
C THR A 67 1.07 -8.20 -11.47
N GLU A 68 0.48 -9.39 -11.48
CA GLU A 68 -0.91 -9.60 -11.91
C GLU A 68 -1.93 -8.96 -10.95
N GLY A 69 -2.95 -8.34 -11.54
CA GLY A 69 -4.13 -7.84 -10.83
C GLY A 69 -4.02 -6.43 -10.24
N VAL A 70 -2.91 -5.70 -10.47
CA VAL A 70 -2.77 -4.29 -10.07
C VAL A 70 -2.03 -3.50 -11.15
N SER A 71 -2.57 -2.34 -11.51
CA SER A 71 -1.88 -1.35 -12.35
C SER A 71 -2.30 0.07 -11.96
N THR A 72 -1.44 1.06 -12.25
CA THR A 72 -1.79 2.47 -12.03
C THR A 72 -3.03 2.86 -12.83
N THR A 73 -3.20 2.34 -14.06
CA THR A 73 -4.38 2.61 -14.89
C THR A 73 -5.67 2.06 -14.28
N ASP A 74 -5.63 0.84 -13.75
CA ASP A 74 -6.76 0.24 -13.05
C ASP A 74 -7.13 1.05 -11.80
N ILE A 75 -6.15 1.35 -10.94
CA ILE A 75 -6.39 2.13 -9.72
C ILE A 75 -6.92 3.54 -10.05
N VAL A 76 -6.38 4.23 -11.05
CA VAL A 76 -6.92 5.53 -11.51
C VAL A 76 -8.35 5.38 -12.03
N GLY A 77 -8.64 4.32 -12.79
CA GLY A 77 -10.00 4.01 -13.23
C GLY A 77 -10.99 3.87 -12.06
N ARG A 78 -10.60 3.15 -11.00
CA ARG A 78 -11.40 3.02 -9.77
C ARG A 78 -11.61 4.37 -9.07
N MET A 79 -10.58 5.21 -9.00
CA MET A 79 -10.70 6.56 -8.42
C MET A 79 -11.69 7.44 -9.21
N LEU A 80 -11.65 7.39 -10.55
CA LEU A 80 -12.54 8.19 -11.39
C LEU A 80 -14.01 7.77 -11.26
N LEU A 81 -14.28 6.48 -11.03
CA LEU A 81 -15.64 6.00 -10.73
C LEU A 81 -16.16 6.61 -9.43
N CYS A 82 -15.33 6.68 -8.39
CA CYS A 82 -15.73 7.22 -7.08
C CYS A 82 -16.06 8.71 -7.13
N VAL A 83 -15.53 9.46 -8.09
CA VAL A 83 -15.73 10.91 -8.23
C VAL A 83 -16.97 11.23 -9.06
N ARG A 84 -17.36 10.34 -9.98
CA ARG A 84 -18.43 10.57 -10.96
C ARG A 84 -19.85 10.49 -10.40
N GLU A 85 -20.07 9.89 -9.24
CA GLU A 85 -21.42 9.74 -8.68
C GLU A 85 -21.87 10.93 -7.80
N ARG A 86 -21.17 12.07 -7.89
CA ARG A 86 -21.72 13.36 -7.44
C ARG A 86 -22.21 14.20 -8.64
N PRO A 87 -23.38 13.85 -9.20
CA PRO A 87 -24.35 14.88 -9.50
C PRO A 87 -25.74 14.46 -9.03
N VAL A 88 -26.25 15.16 -8.01
CA VAL A 88 -27.69 15.40 -7.95
C VAL A 88 -27.99 16.30 -9.17
N SER A 89 -28.96 15.86 -9.98
CA SER A 89 -29.48 16.50 -11.20
C SER A 89 -28.48 16.69 -12.36
N ASP A 90 -28.43 15.76 -13.32
CA ASP A 90 -29.13 15.94 -14.59
C ASP A 90 -29.17 14.64 -15.42
N ASN A 91 -30.25 14.46 -16.17
CA ASN A 91 -30.56 13.24 -16.92
C ASN A 91 -29.90 13.25 -18.31
N GLN A 92 -29.50 12.06 -18.78
CA GLN A 92 -29.17 11.66 -20.18
C GLN A 92 -27.68 11.44 -20.57
N SER A 93 -27.43 10.19 -21.02
CA SER A 93 -26.49 9.79 -22.09
C SER A 93 -25.02 9.41 -21.80
N HIS A 94 -24.69 8.46 -20.91
CA HIS A 94 -23.25 8.08 -20.73
C HIS A 94 -22.92 6.59 -20.60
N SER A 95 -23.48 5.72 -21.45
CA SER A 95 -23.06 4.31 -21.60
C SER A 95 -21.76 4.11 -22.41
N SER A 96 -21.09 5.18 -22.86
CA SER A 96 -19.94 5.12 -23.76
C SER A 96 -18.59 4.91 -23.06
N LEU A 97 -18.45 5.29 -21.79
CA LEU A 97 -17.13 5.40 -21.13
C LEU A 97 -16.69 4.12 -20.39
N GLN A 98 -17.61 3.21 -20.09
CA GLN A 98 -17.30 1.92 -19.45
C GLN A 98 -16.55 0.95 -20.38
N ARG A 99 -16.65 1.16 -21.70
CA ARG A 99 -16.00 0.33 -22.74
C ARG A 99 -14.54 0.67 -23.00
N GLN A 100 -14.09 1.90 -22.75
CA GLN A 100 -12.72 2.32 -23.10
C GLN A 100 -11.63 1.67 -22.23
N PHE A 101 -11.96 1.21 -21.02
CA PHE A 101 -10.99 0.60 -20.10
C PHE A 101 -11.06 -0.95 -20.03
N SER A 102 -11.95 -1.60 -20.80
CA SER A 102 -12.16 -3.06 -20.74
C SER A 102 -11.54 -3.83 -21.92
N HIS A 103 -10.66 -3.22 -22.72
CA HIS A 103 -9.98 -3.93 -23.82
C HIS A 103 -8.67 -4.61 -23.37
N GLY A 104 -8.77 -5.50 -22.39
CA GLY A 104 -7.74 -6.46 -22.01
C GLY A 104 -8.41 -7.81 -21.73
N HIS A 105 -7.94 -8.87 -22.38
CA HIS A 105 -8.53 -10.22 -22.43
C HIS A 105 -9.27 -10.70 -21.17
N GLY A 106 -10.60 -10.77 -21.26
CA GLY A 106 -11.49 -11.47 -20.33
C GLY A 106 -12.86 -11.61 -20.98
N GLN A 107 -13.38 -12.83 -21.05
CA GLN A 107 -14.66 -13.16 -21.70
C GLN A 107 -15.82 -12.37 -21.10
N ASN A 108 -16.79 -12.00 -21.94
CA ASN A 108 -18.10 -11.48 -21.53
C ASN A 108 -18.72 -12.47 -20.53
N ILE A 109 -18.85 -12.06 -19.27
CA ILE A 109 -19.74 -12.72 -18.32
C ILE A 109 -20.96 -11.81 -18.22
N ASP A 110 -22.11 -12.40 -18.58
CA ASP A 110 -23.41 -11.76 -18.61
C ASP A 110 -23.77 -11.18 -17.23
N ASP A 111 -24.30 -9.96 -17.29
CA ASP A 111 -24.76 -9.17 -16.16
C ASP A 111 -26.07 -9.77 -15.61
N SER A 112 -25.95 -10.67 -14.64
CA SER A 112 -27.07 -11.10 -13.81
C SER A 112 -26.73 -10.91 -12.33
N GLY A 113 -26.89 -9.65 -11.89
CA GLY A 113 -27.37 -9.25 -10.57
C GLY A 113 -26.54 -9.65 -9.35
N PHE A 114 -25.65 -8.77 -8.88
CA PHE A 114 -25.33 -8.56 -7.46
C PHE A 114 -24.54 -7.24 -7.28
N GLY A 115 -25.17 -6.22 -6.66
CA GLY A 115 -24.56 -5.09 -5.95
C GLY A 115 -23.83 -3.99 -6.76
N ASN A 116 -24.24 -2.73 -6.56
CA ASN A 116 -23.54 -1.50 -7.01
C ASN A 116 -22.14 -1.33 -6.34
N GLY A 117 -21.20 -2.23 -6.61
CA GLY A 117 -19.79 -2.09 -6.24
C GLY A 117 -18.98 -1.52 -7.40
N THR A 118 -17.98 -0.68 -7.10
CA THR A 118 -16.89 -0.37 -8.05
C THR A 118 -16.36 -1.67 -8.67
N LYS A 119 -16.12 -1.67 -10.00
CA LYS A 119 -15.58 -2.83 -10.73
C LYS A 119 -14.54 -3.57 -9.88
N ILE A 120 -14.81 -4.87 -9.69
CA ILE A 120 -14.13 -5.78 -8.77
C ILE A 120 -12.64 -5.82 -9.12
N SER A 121 -11.78 -5.55 -8.14
CA SER A 121 -10.34 -5.82 -8.26
C SER A 121 -10.13 -7.25 -8.77
N HIS A 122 -9.35 -7.39 -9.84
CA HIS A 122 -8.95 -8.70 -10.37
C HIS A 122 -7.75 -9.31 -9.61
N PHE A 123 -7.38 -8.71 -8.47
CA PHE A 123 -6.30 -9.22 -7.65
C PHE A 123 -6.69 -10.57 -7.03
N LEU A 124 -5.93 -11.62 -7.37
CA LEU A 124 -6.08 -12.95 -6.78
C LEU A 124 -5.16 -13.09 -5.56
N PRO A 125 -5.70 -13.07 -4.32
CA PRO A 125 -4.90 -13.31 -3.13
C PRO A 125 -4.47 -14.78 -3.09
N THR A 126 -3.21 -15.02 -2.73
CA THR A 126 -2.69 -16.37 -2.46
C THR A 126 -1.88 -16.34 -1.18
N SER A 127 -1.88 -17.45 -0.44
CA SER A 127 -1.04 -17.59 0.76
C SER A 127 0.44 -17.35 0.45
N ARG A 128 0.92 -17.81 -0.71
CA ARG A 128 2.29 -17.57 -1.19
C ARG A 128 2.63 -16.08 -1.29
N ARG A 129 1.73 -15.25 -1.86
CA ARG A 129 1.94 -13.79 -1.95
C ARG A 129 2.00 -13.15 -0.58
N ILE A 130 1.14 -13.55 0.35
CA ILE A 130 1.15 -13.02 1.73
C ILE A 130 2.48 -13.35 2.41
N VAL A 131 2.95 -14.60 2.31
CA VAL A 131 4.23 -15.03 2.91
C VAL A 131 5.41 -14.25 2.32
N GLN A 132 5.44 -14.01 1.01
CA GLN A 132 6.49 -13.21 0.36
C GLN A 132 6.58 -11.77 0.89
N PHE A 133 5.45 -11.21 1.32
CA PHE A 133 5.36 -9.86 1.87
C PHE A 133 5.45 -9.85 3.41
N SER A 134 5.36 -10.99 4.07
CA SER A 134 5.47 -11.07 5.54
C SER A 134 6.93 -11.06 5.98
N ASN A 135 7.21 -10.59 7.20
CA ASN A 135 8.56 -10.69 7.78
C ASN A 135 8.83 -12.07 8.41
N GLY A 136 7.76 -12.86 8.65
CA GLY A 136 7.86 -14.23 9.19
C GLY A 136 8.39 -14.31 10.62
N ARG A 137 8.34 -13.20 11.37
CA ARG A 137 8.83 -13.08 12.74
C ARG A 137 7.71 -12.53 13.61
N GLY A 138 7.45 -13.17 14.74
CA GLY A 138 6.58 -12.63 15.79
C GLY A 138 7.34 -11.70 16.74
N PRO A 139 6.63 -11.04 17.66
CA PRO A 139 7.25 -10.25 18.72
C PRO A 139 8.12 -11.13 19.62
N GLY A 140 9.27 -10.59 20.04
CA GLY A 140 10.11 -11.21 21.06
C GLY A 140 9.54 -11.04 22.48
N PRO A 141 10.11 -11.73 23.49
CA PRO A 141 9.59 -11.70 24.87
C PRO A 141 9.54 -10.29 25.49
N ASP A 142 10.51 -9.44 25.18
CA ASP A 142 10.61 -8.07 25.70
C ASP A 142 10.16 -7.01 24.69
N SER A 143 9.50 -7.43 23.60
CA SER A 143 9.05 -6.52 22.56
C SER A 143 7.82 -5.73 23.02
N ARG A 144 7.84 -4.42 22.77
CA ARG A 144 6.65 -3.59 22.95
C ARG A 144 5.80 -3.66 21.69
N VAL A 145 4.60 -4.21 21.80
CA VAL A 145 3.68 -4.35 20.67
C VAL A 145 2.86 -3.08 20.55
N VAL A 146 2.95 -2.43 19.40
CA VAL A 146 2.24 -1.17 19.10
C VAL A 146 1.23 -1.40 18.00
N TYR A 147 0.03 -0.90 18.23
CA TYR A 147 -1.12 -1.08 17.37
C TYR A 147 -1.50 0.23 16.70
N ILE A 148 -1.66 0.19 15.38
CA ILE A 148 -2.14 1.31 14.56
C ILE A 148 -3.26 0.80 13.65
N ASP A 149 -4.43 1.43 13.71
CA ASP A 149 -5.53 1.08 12.82
C ASP A 149 -5.81 2.16 11.79
N GLY A 150 -6.47 1.75 10.70
CA GLY A 150 -6.90 2.66 9.66
C GLY A 150 -7.45 1.93 8.44
N ALA A 151 -7.90 2.70 7.45
CA ALA A 151 -8.20 2.12 6.16
C ALA A 151 -6.90 1.77 5.40
N PHE A 152 -5.85 2.59 5.50
CA PHE A 152 -4.63 2.44 4.69
C PHE A 152 -4.93 2.28 3.18
N ASP A 153 -6.01 2.92 2.72
CA ASP A 153 -6.42 2.91 1.32
C ASP A 153 -5.49 3.82 0.51
N LEU A 154 -5.10 3.36 -0.68
CA LEU A 154 -4.04 3.98 -1.49
C LEU A 154 -2.78 4.30 -0.66
N PHE A 155 -2.20 3.30 0.01
CA PHE A 155 -1.09 3.47 0.95
C PHE A 155 -0.03 4.49 0.48
N HIS A 156 0.08 5.62 1.20
CA HIS A 156 0.78 6.82 0.75
C HIS A 156 1.73 7.40 1.79
N ALA A 157 2.41 8.50 1.44
CA ALA A 157 3.45 9.13 2.26
C ALA A 157 2.95 9.54 3.65
N GLY A 158 1.70 10.03 3.76
CA GLY A 158 1.10 10.34 5.07
C GLY A 158 1.07 9.14 6.02
N HIS A 159 0.69 7.94 5.54
CA HIS A 159 0.72 6.74 6.37
C HIS A 159 2.16 6.39 6.76
N VAL A 160 3.10 6.44 5.80
CA VAL A 160 4.51 6.16 6.07
C VAL A 160 5.08 7.09 7.13
N GLU A 161 4.85 8.39 7.02
CA GLU A 161 5.37 9.37 7.99
C GLU A 161 4.68 9.25 9.35
N CYS A 162 3.39 8.90 9.40
CA CYS A 162 2.72 8.61 10.69
C CYS A 162 3.34 7.37 11.37
N ILE A 163 3.53 6.28 10.62
CA ILE A 163 4.15 5.05 11.12
C ILE A 163 5.62 5.31 11.51
N TYR A 164 6.34 6.12 10.73
CA TYR A 164 7.74 6.46 11.00
C TYR A 164 7.91 7.43 12.19
N GLY A 165 7.04 8.43 12.30
CA GLY A 165 7.03 9.40 13.38
C GLY A 165 6.92 8.73 14.75
N PHE A 166 6.15 7.63 14.84
CA PHE A 166 6.06 6.79 16.03
C PHE A 166 7.44 6.31 16.54
N PHE A 167 8.29 5.75 15.66
CA PHE A 167 9.60 5.23 16.06
C PHE A 167 10.51 6.30 16.68
N ASN A 168 10.25 7.58 16.40
CA ASN A 168 10.99 8.70 16.95
C ASN A 168 10.41 9.23 18.28
N VAL A 169 9.12 9.03 18.54
CA VAL A 169 8.45 9.51 19.78
C VAL A 169 8.82 8.65 21.00
N ASP A 170 9.01 7.34 20.84
CA ASP A 170 9.41 6.47 21.96
C ASP A 170 10.85 6.76 22.47
N ILE A 171 11.73 7.30 21.63
CA ILE A 171 13.06 7.78 22.05
C ILE A 171 12.94 9.00 22.98
N ALA A 172 11.99 9.90 22.72
CA ALA A 172 11.85 11.15 23.46
C ALA A 172 11.20 10.96 24.83
N THR A 173 10.26 10.02 24.92
CA THR A 173 9.40 9.77 26.10
C THR A 173 10.00 8.74 27.07
N CYS A 174 11.01 7.95 26.64
CA CYS A 174 11.77 7.07 27.52
C CYS A 174 12.50 7.86 28.62
N SER A 175 12.43 7.36 29.85
CA SER A 175 13.06 7.95 31.03
C SER A 175 14.55 8.26 30.82
N ARG A 176 15.05 9.30 31.51
CA ARG A 176 16.44 9.81 31.47
C ARG A 176 17.53 8.73 31.58
N ALA A 177 17.23 7.58 32.20
CA ALA A 177 18.16 6.45 32.34
C ALA A 177 18.46 5.74 31.00
N TRP A 178 17.50 5.69 30.07
CA TRP A 178 17.68 4.99 28.80
C TRP A 178 18.40 5.83 27.74
N ARG A 179 18.39 7.17 27.88
CA ARG A 179 19.16 8.09 27.02
C ARG A 179 20.68 7.85 27.12
N PHE A 180 21.17 7.37 28.26
CA PHE A 180 22.59 7.06 28.46
C PHE A 180 23.05 5.80 27.72
N LEU A 181 22.17 4.82 27.50
CA LEU A 181 22.53 3.61 26.73
C LEU A 181 22.63 3.90 25.22
N ALA A 182 21.82 4.84 24.71
CA ALA A 182 21.78 5.18 23.28
C ALA A 182 22.98 5.99 22.77
N CYS A 183 23.64 6.78 23.62
CA CYS A 183 24.83 7.55 23.24
C CYS A 183 26.16 6.75 23.33
N GLY A 184 26.14 5.49 23.78
CA GLY A 184 27.35 4.75 24.15
C GLY A 184 28.04 3.91 23.07
N HIS A 185 27.45 3.67 21.90
CA HIS A 185 28.05 2.81 20.87
C HIS A 185 27.95 3.43 19.47
N SER A 186 29.07 4.02 19.05
CA SER A 186 29.26 4.62 17.72
C SER A 186 29.54 3.54 16.65
N HIS A 187 29.14 3.84 15.40
CA HIS A 187 29.48 3.16 14.13
C HIS A 187 28.80 1.83 13.78
N ARG A 188 27.50 1.85 13.43
CA ARG A 188 26.97 1.12 12.26
C ARG A 188 25.61 1.64 11.82
N SER A 189 25.45 1.84 10.52
CA SER A 189 24.34 2.52 9.83
C SER A 189 22.99 1.79 9.84
N ASP A 190 22.78 0.84 10.74
CA ASP A 190 21.59 -0.01 10.77
C ASP A 190 20.68 0.40 11.94
N HIS A 191 19.91 1.48 11.75
CA HIS A 191 18.93 2.01 12.74
C HIS A 191 17.76 1.06 13.09
N LYS A 192 17.81 -0.23 12.73
CA LYS A 192 16.76 -1.22 13.02
C LYS A 192 16.82 -1.81 14.43
N HIS A 193 17.84 -1.49 15.23
CA HIS A 193 18.16 -2.26 16.43
C HIS A 193 18.12 -1.50 17.76
N PHE A 194 17.46 -0.35 17.85
CA PHE A 194 17.47 0.39 19.13
C PHE A 194 16.28 0.16 20.06
N PHE A 195 15.15 -0.36 19.55
CA PHE A 195 14.05 -0.81 20.39
C PHE A 195 13.26 -1.90 19.66
N SER A 196 12.95 -3.01 20.34
CA SER A 196 12.13 -4.08 19.79
C SER A 196 10.66 -3.67 19.79
N HIS A 197 10.28 -2.81 18.86
CA HIS A 197 8.88 -2.45 18.62
C HIS A 197 8.33 -3.36 17.53
N SER A 198 7.19 -4.01 17.80
CA SER A 198 6.44 -4.74 16.78
C SER A 198 5.22 -3.92 16.40
N CYS A 199 5.20 -3.42 15.17
CA CYS A 199 4.09 -2.62 14.65
C CYS A 199 3.05 -3.54 14.00
N LEU A 200 1.86 -3.60 14.62
CA LEU A 200 0.66 -4.27 14.12
C LEU A 200 -0.25 -3.25 13.46
N ILE A 201 -0.57 -3.46 12.19
CA ILE A 201 -1.48 -2.59 11.45
C ILE A 201 -2.80 -3.29 11.13
N PHE A 202 -3.92 -2.62 11.43
CA PHE A 202 -5.25 -3.12 11.09
C PHE A 202 -5.91 -2.33 9.94
N LEU A 203 -6.49 -3.09 9.02
CA LEU A 203 -7.27 -2.63 7.89
C LEU A 203 -8.78 -2.84 8.10
N SER A 204 -9.53 -1.73 8.20
CA SER A 204 -11.01 -1.73 8.23
C SER A 204 -11.62 -1.90 6.83
N SER A 205 -12.84 -2.43 6.73
CA SER A 205 -13.48 -2.87 5.48
C SER A 205 -14.38 -1.84 4.80
N THR A 206 -14.91 -0.82 5.49
CA THR A 206 -15.95 0.06 4.92
C THR A 206 -15.72 1.54 5.24
N ARG A 207 -15.81 2.41 4.21
CA ARG A 207 -15.73 3.89 4.37
C ARG A 207 -16.71 4.64 3.45
N GLY A 208 -17.95 4.15 3.37
CA GLY A 208 -18.99 4.73 2.51
C GLY A 208 -19.02 4.15 1.09
N PRO A 209 -19.92 4.65 0.21
CA PRO A 209 -20.10 4.10 -1.12
C PRO A 209 -18.80 4.23 -1.95
N HIS A 210 -18.43 3.13 -2.62
CA HIS A 210 -17.25 3.02 -3.49
C HIS A 210 -15.88 3.20 -2.81
N ARG A 211 -15.81 3.19 -1.48
CA ARG A 211 -14.56 3.10 -0.72
C ARG A 211 -14.52 1.80 0.09
N PRO A 212 -13.35 1.16 0.22
CA PRO A 212 -12.02 1.61 -0.25
C PRO A 212 -11.77 1.38 -1.75
N ILE A 213 -10.85 2.17 -2.35
CA ILE A 213 -10.39 2.02 -3.74
C ILE A 213 -9.65 0.69 -3.92
N MET A 214 -8.79 0.36 -2.95
CA MET A 214 -8.08 -0.91 -2.88
C MET A 214 -8.81 -1.86 -1.94
N ASN A 215 -9.00 -3.10 -2.37
CA ASN A 215 -9.64 -4.12 -1.55
C ASN A 215 -8.75 -4.48 -0.33
N LEU A 216 -9.30 -5.26 0.60
CA LEU A 216 -8.60 -5.62 1.83
C LEU A 216 -7.25 -6.31 1.59
N HIS A 217 -7.16 -7.20 0.60
CA HIS A 217 -5.92 -7.93 0.30
C HIS A 217 -4.86 -7.05 -0.38
N GLU A 218 -5.25 -6.18 -1.31
CA GLU A 218 -4.37 -5.22 -1.97
C GLU A 218 -3.74 -4.27 -0.95
N ARG A 219 -4.56 -3.75 -0.02
CA ARG A 219 -4.08 -2.88 1.06
C ARG A 219 -3.18 -3.64 2.04
N SER A 220 -3.52 -4.89 2.37
CA SER A 220 -2.68 -5.71 3.26
C SER A 220 -1.25 -5.86 2.71
N LEU A 221 -1.10 -6.15 1.41
CA LEU A 221 0.22 -6.23 0.77
C LEU A 221 0.91 -4.87 0.69
N SER A 222 0.17 -3.79 0.46
CA SER A 222 0.72 -2.44 0.41
C SER A 222 1.32 -2.02 1.75
N VAL A 223 0.65 -2.37 2.84
CA VAL A 223 1.13 -2.11 4.21
C VAL A 223 2.31 -3.02 4.57
N LEU A 224 2.24 -4.33 4.27
CA LEU A 224 3.32 -5.30 4.54
C LEU A 224 4.63 -5.00 3.78
N ALA A 225 4.57 -4.24 2.69
CA ALA A 225 5.76 -3.79 1.96
C ALA A 225 6.54 -2.69 2.71
N CYS A 226 5.91 -2.03 3.69
CA CYS A 226 6.54 -0.97 4.48
C CYS A 226 7.52 -1.57 5.49
N ARG A 227 8.75 -1.03 5.53
CA ARG A 227 9.83 -1.51 6.43
C ARG A 227 9.58 -1.29 7.90
N TYR A 228 8.65 -0.39 8.22
CA TYR A 228 8.30 0.01 9.59
C TYR A 228 7.16 -0.84 10.15
N VAL A 229 6.69 -1.83 9.39
CA VAL A 229 5.57 -2.70 9.74
C VAL A 229 6.09 -4.12 9.87
N ASP A 230 5.73 -4.75 10.98
CA ASP A 230 6.12 -6.12 11.28
C ASP A 230 5.04 -7.11 10.89
N GLU A 231 3.79 -6.76 11.21
CA GLU A 231 2.64 -7.64 11.05
C GLU A 231 1.36 -6.85 10.73
N VAL A 232 0.46 -7.51 10.01
CA VAL A 232 -0.82 -6.92 9.56
C VAL A 232 -1.95 -7.85 9.97
N ILE A 233 -2.93 -7.29 10.68
CA ILE A 233 -4.16 -8.01 10.98
C ILE A 233 -5.16 -7.71 9.85
N ILE A 234 -5.67 -8.76 9.22
CA ILE A 234 -6.53 -8.67 8.03
C ILE A 234 -8.00 -8.80 8.46
N GLY A 235 -8.79 -7.73 8.32
CA GLY A 235 -10.22 -7.70 8.66
C GLY A 235 -10.54 -7.21 10.08
N ALA A 236 -10.38 -5.91 10.34
CA ALA A 236 -10.50 -5.35 11.70
C ALA A 236 -11.89 -5.31 12.25
N PRO A 237 -12.09 -5.63 13.55
CA PRO A 237 -13.21 -5.01 14.23
C PRO A 237 -12.98 -3.49 14.26
N TRP A 238 -14.06 -2.74 14.07
CA TRP A 238 -14.04 -1.29 14.17
C TRP A 238 -13.78 -0.80 15.60
N HIS A 239 -14.30 -1.51 16.61
CA HIS A 239 -14.08 -1.20 18.01
C HIS A 239 -12.88 -1.99 18.56
N ILE A 240 -12.00 -1.31 19.27
CA ILE A 240 -10.90 -1.95 20.00
C ILE A 240 -11.43 -2.31 21.38
N SER A 241 -11.95 -3.53 21.53
CA SER A 241 -12.48 -3.99 22.82
C SER A 241 -11.39 -4.58 23.71
N LYS A 242 -11.53 -4.34 25.03
CA LYS A 242 -10.77 -5.01 26.09
C LYS A 242 -11.41 -6.37 26.45
N ASP A 243 -12.71 -6.48 26.25
CA ASP A 243 -13.52 -7.61 26.65
C ASP A 243 -14.28 -8.22 25.47
N MET A 244 -14.74 -9.45 25.74
CA MET A 244 -15.49 -10.39 24.93
C MET A 244 -16.85 -9.83 24.49
N ASP A 245 -16.89 -8.69 23.79
CA ASP A 245 -18.15 -8.02 23.48
C ASP A 245 -18.29 -7.67 22.00
N ARG A 246 -19.38 -8.24 21.43
CA ARG A 246 -20.02 -8.07 20.11
C ARG A 246 -19.58 -8.95 18.92
N LEU A 247 -20.24 -10.11 18.87
CA LEU A 247 -21.06 -10.66 17.77
C LEU A 247 -20.47 -10.67 16.34
N VAL A 248 -19.83 -11.78 15.98
CA VAL A 248 -19.83 -12.28 14.59
C VAL A 248 -20.53 -13.63 14.59
N ILE A 249 -21.71 -13.71 13.99
CA ILE A 249 -22.45 -14.95 13.80
C ILE A 249 -21.62 -15.85 12.88
N THR A 250 -21.00 -16.90 13.43
CA THR A 250 -20.48 -17.99 12.61
C THR A 250 -21.53 -19.10 12.63
N CYS A 251 -22.29 -19.24 11.53
CA CYS A 251 -23.14 -20.40 11.33
C CYS A 251 -22.27 -21.61 11.03
N CYS A 252 -22.10 -22.51 12.00
CA CYS A 252 -21.72 -23.90 11.79
C CYS A 252 -22.78 -24.79 12.45
N ASN A 253 -23.22 -25.81 11.72
CA ASN A 253 -24.31 -26.71 12.06
C ASN A 253 -24.30 -27.18 13.55
N PHE A 254 -25.41 -26.89 14.25
CA PHE A 254 -25.88 -27.59 15.46
C PHE A 254 -24.98 -27.58 16.73
N SER A 255 -24.34 -26.46 17.06
CA SER A 255 -24.30 -25.86 18.42
C SER A 255 -23.36 -24.66 18.41
N CYS A 256 -23.91 -23.47 18.68
CA CYS A 256 -23.12 -22.25 18.76
C CYS A 256 -22.66 -22.07 20.21
N GLN A 257 -21.37 -22.22 20.49
CA GLN A 257 -20.78 -21.67 21.72
C GLN A 257 -20.15 -20.30 21.41
N PRO A 258 -20.35 -19.28 22.26
CA PRO A 258 -19.77 -17.96 22.05
C PRO A 258 -18.25 -18.02 22.26
N GLY A 259 -17.50 -17.88 21.16
CA GLY A 259 -16.07 -17.59 21.18
C GLY A 259 -15.87 -16.12 20.85
N TYR A 260 -15.12 -15.40 21.65
CA TYR A 260 -14.87 -13.97 21.46
C TYR A 260 -13.38 -13.72 21.22
N VAL A 261 -13.00 -12.61 20.59
CA VAL A 261 -11.60 -12.27 20.31
C VAL A 261 -11.33 -10.86 20.80
N CYS A 262 -10.57 -10.72 21.89
CA CYS A 262 -10.10 -9.43 22.39
C CYS A 262 -8.77 -9.09 21.71
N VAL A 263 -8.76 -8.06 20.85
CA VAL A 263 -7.57 -7.70 20.06
C VAL A 263 -6.39 -7.31 20.97
N ILE A 264 -6.66 -6.58 22.06
CA ILE A 264 -5.61 -6.11 22.99
C ILE A 264 -4.89 -7.28 23.65
N THR A 265 -5.62 -8.24 24.20
CA THR A 265 -5.02 -9.38 24.92
C THR A 265 -4.47 -10.44 23.97
N THR A 266 -5.15 -10.69 22.83
CA THR A 266 -4.72 -11.68 21.83
C THR A 266 -3.35 -11.36 21.26
N PHE A 267 -3.08 -10.08 21.00
CA PHE A 267 -1.82 -9.61 20.41
C PHE A 267 -0.87 -8.96 21.41
N ASN A 268 -1.19 -9.01 22.72
CA ASN A 268 -0.39 -8.38 23.78
C ASN A 268 -0.07 -6.89 23.51
N ILE A 269 -1.07 -6.13 23.06
CA ILE A 269 -0.91 -4.73 22.66
C ILE A 269 -0.54 -3.87 23.87
N SER A 270 0.62 -3.23 23.78
CA SER A 270 1.17 -2.35 24.82
C SER A 270 0.85 -0.87 24.60
N LEU A 271 0.56 -0.48 23.35
CA LEU A 271 0.26 0.89 22.97
C LEU A 271 -0.66 0.91 21.74
N VAL A 272 -1.70 1.73 21.76
CA VAL A 272 -2.60 2.01 20.64
C VAL A 272 -2.36 3.43 20.17
N VAL A 273 -2.16 3.60 18.87
CA VAL A 273 -1.77 4.88 18.29
C VAL A 273 -2.69 5.27 17.13
N HIS A 274 -3.06 6.55 17.10
CA HIS A 274 -3.83 7.13 16.00
C HIS A 274 -3.23 8.49 15.57
N GLY A 275 -3.22 8.77 14.26
CA GLY A 275 -2.71 10.03 13.71
C GLY A 275 -3.66 11.21 13.95
N THR A 276 -3.17 12.45 13.84
CA THR A 276 -4.02 13.66 13.87
C THR A 276 -4.81 13.85 12.59
N ILE A 277 -4.31 13.32 11.47
CA ILE A 277 -4.94 13.41 10.15
C ILE A 277 -5.54 12.06 9.76
N ALA A 278 -6.86 12.02 9.62
CA ALA A 278 -7.59 10.89 9.05
C ALA A 278 -8.68 11.37 8.07
N GLU A 279 -9.09 10.50 7.15
CA GLU A 279 -10.13 10.83 6.17
C GLU A 279 -11.51 11.08 6.75
N ASN A 280 -11.77 10.49 7.91
CA ASN A 280 -13.03 10.55 8.61
C ASN A 280 -12.67 10.46 10.11
N MET A 281 -13.04 11.49 10.86
CA MET A 281 -12.86 11.60 12.30
C MET A 281 -14.22 11.52 13.02
N ASP A 282 -15.27 11.04 12.35
CA ASP A 282 -16.67 11.10 12.81
C ASP A 282 -16.89 10.38 14.15
N TYR A 283 -15.96 9.50 14.55
CA TYR A 283 -15.95 8.88 15.88
C TYR A 283 -15.69 9.85 17.04
N THR A 284 -15.31 11.10 16.77
CA THR A 284 -15.25 12.17 17.76
C THR A 284 -16.61 12.84 17.98
N GLU A 285 -17.55 12.66 17.07
CA GLU A 285 -18.88 13.28 17.10
C GLU A 285 -20.02 12.28 17.45
N ASP A 286 -19.77 10.97 17.30
CA ASP A 286 -20.72 9.89 17.64
C ASP A 286 -20.49 9.34 19.07
N ASP A 287 -21.53 8.79 19.69
CA ASP A 287 -21.53 8.32 21.10
C ASP A 287 -20.63 7.09 21.34
N SER A 288 -20.05 6.52 20.28
CA SER A 288 -19.33 5.25 20.31
C SER A 288 -17.87 5.37 19.87
N ASN A 289 -17.03 5.98 20.71
CA ASN A 289 -15.58 6.08 20.49
C ASN A 289 -14.91 4.67 20.40
N PRO A 290 -14.33 4.27 19.25
CA PRO A 290 -13.69 2.96 19.07
C PRO A 290 -12.42 2.79 19.91
N TYR A 291 -11.86 3.87 20.44
CA TYR A 291 -10.69 3.90 21.31
C TYR A 291 -11.03 3.97 22.80
N ALA A 292 -12.30 3.87 23.19
CA ALA A 292 -12.73 3.99 24.58
C ALA A 292 -11.98 3.04 25.53
N ALA A 293 -11.83 1.76 25.16
CA ALA A 293 -11.10 0.78 25.98
C ALA A 293 -9.60 1.09 26.08
N PRO A 294 -8.86 1.35 24.98
CA PRO A 294 -7.47 1.81 25.04
C PRO A 294 -7.25 3.08 25.87
N ILE A 295 -8.18 4.05 25.79
CA ILE A 295 -8.14 5.29 26.58
C ILE A 295 -8.32 4.97 28.07
N ALA A 296 -9.32 4.16 28.43
CA ALA A 296 -9.56 3.74 29.82
C ALA A 296 -8.38 2.94 30.41
N MET A 297 -7.63 2.24 29.57
CA MET A 297 -6.42 1.51 29.95
C MET A 297 -5.15 2.37 30.01
N GLY A 298 -5.22 3.64 29.58
CA GLY A 298 -4.05 4.53 29.54
C GLY A 298 -3.01 4.15 28.49
N ILE A 299 -3.39 3.34 27.50
CA ILE A 299 -2.49 2.86 26.43
C ILE A 299 -2.77 3.54 25.08
N TYR A 300 -3.67 4.53 25.02
CA TYR A 300 -3.97 5.28 23.81
C TYR A 300 -3.06 6.51 23.67
N HIS A 301 -2.51 6.76 22.49
CA HIS A 301 -1.69 7.93 22.18
C HIS A 301 -2.02 8.52 20.81
N LYS A 302 -2.18 9.84 20.75
CA LYS A 302 -2.42 10.57 19.50
C LYS A 302 -1.08 11.10 18.96
N LEU A 303 -0.72 10.71 17.75
CA LEU A 303 0.50 11.19 17.09
C LEU A 303 0.18 12.31 16.11
N ASP A 304 1.00 13.35 16.14
CA ASP A 304 0.90 14.40 15.16
C ASP A 304 1.38 13.92 13.78
N SER A 305 0.50 13.99 12.79
CA SER A 305 0.76 13.60 11.42
C SER A 305 1.52 14.73 10.72
N PRO A 306 2.79 14.54 10.32
CA PRO A 306 3.59 15.62 9.74
C PRO A 306 3.17 16.01 8.32
N LEU A 307 2.30 15.22 7.68
CA LEU A 307 1.76 15.48 6.34
C LEU A 307 0.24 15.49 6.38
N ASP A 308 -0.37 16.39 5.62
CA ASP A 308 -1.81 16.58 5.46
C ASP A 308 -2.44 15.72 4.32
N ILE A 309 -1.69 14.74 3.81
CA ILE A 309 -2.09 13.91 2.69
C ILE A 309 -3.07 12.80 3.12
N THR A 310 -4.16 12.65 2.37
CA THR A 310 -5.19 11.63 2.55
C THR A 310 -5.52 10.96 1.21
N THR A 311 -6.20 9.81 1.23
CA THR A 311 -6.72 9.15 0.01
C THR A 311 -7.57 10.15 -0.80
N SER A 312 -8.37 11.00 -0.14
CA SER A 312 -9.17 12.06 -0.75
C SER A 312 -8.35 13.17 -1.40
N THR A 313 -7.25 13.62 -0.79
CA THR A 313 -6.37 14.62 -1.45
C THR A 313 -5.65 14.00 -2.65
N ILE A 314 -5.27 12.72 -2.58
CA ILE A 314 -4.68 11.99 -3.72
C ILE A 314 -5.67 11.88 -4.88
N ILE A 315 -6.91 11.46 -4.61
CA ILE A 315 -7.97 11.37 -5.62
C ILE A 315 -8.16 12.73 -6.28
N ARG A 316 -8.30 13.82 -5.49
CA ARG A 316 -8.43 15.19 -6.03
C ARG A 316 -7.27 15.58 -6.94
N ARG A 317 -6.02 15.31 -6.51
CA ARG A 317 -4.80 15.61 -7.29
C ARG A 317 -4.71 14.82 -8.59
N ILE A 318 -5.22 13.59 -8.61
CA ILE A 318 -5.22 12.75 -9.81
C ILE A 318 -6.31 13.22 -10.78
N VAL A 319 -7.50 13.51 -10.27
CA VAL A 319 -8.62 14.04 -11.06
C VAL A 319 -8.26 15.39 -11.69
N SER A 320 -7.63 16.30 -10.93
CA SER A 320 -7.22 17.61 -11.46
C SER A 320 -6.21 17.51 -12.61
N ASN A 321 -5.47 16.40 -12.70
CA ASN A 321 -4.47 16.14 -13.74
C ASN A 321 -4.92 15.08 -14.75
N HIS A 322 -6.21 14.76 -14.77
CA HIS A 322 -6.79 13.66 -15.54
C HIS A 322 -6.53 13.78 -17.05
N GLU A 323 -6.71 14.97 -17.64
CA GLU A 323 -6.51 15.16 -19.08
C GLU A 323 -5.06 14.90 -19.52
N ALA A 324 -4.10 15.37 -18.72
CA ALA A 324 -2.68 15.12 -18.96
C ALA A 324 -2.35 13.63 -18.82
N TYR A 325 -2.96 12.96 -17.85
CA TYR A 325 -2.84 11.51 -17.66
C TYR A 325 -3.37 10.74 -18.87
N GLN A 326 -4.56 11.07 -19.37
CA GLN A 326 -5.19 10.42 -20.52
C GLN A 326 -4.31 10.53 -21.77
N LYS A 327 -3.90 11.75 -22.14
CA LYS A 327 -3.03 11.98 -23.31
C LYS A 327 -1.72 11.19 -23.24
N ARG A 328 -1.14 11.06 -22.05
CA ARG A 328 0.09 10.26 -21.85
C ARG A 328 -0.19 8.77 -21.99
N ASN A 329 -1.31 8.28 -21.46
CA ASN A 329 -1.66 6.86 -21.52
C ASN A 329 -1.98 6.42 -22.95
N GLU A 330 -2.69 7.25 -23.73
CA GLU A 330 -2.95 7.02 -25.15
C GLU A 330 -1.64 6.90 -25.96
N LYS A 331 -0.67 7.79 -25.70
CA LYS A 331 0.66 7.70 -26.33
C LYS A 331 1.39 6.40 -25.96
N LYS A 332 1.32 6.00 -24.68
CA LYS A 332 1.91 4.76 -24.19
C LYS A 332 1.28 3.54 -24.87
N GLU A 333 -0.04 3.42 -24.86
CA GLU A 333 -0.76 2.31 -25.50
C GLU A 333 -0.48 2.22 -27.00
N ALA A 334 -0.42 3.37 -27.70
CA ALA A 334 -0.05 3.40 -29.11
C ALA A 334 1.39 2.91 -29.36
N SER A 335 2.33 3.26 -28.48
CA SER A 335 3.73 2.81 -28.57
C SER A 335 3.88 1.31 -28.26
N GLU A 336 3.18 0.80 -27.24
CA GLU A 336 3.17 -0.61 -26.88
C GLU A 336 2.54 -1.45 -28.00
N LYS A 337 1.40 -1.00 -28.55
CA LYS A 337 0.75 -1.67 -29.68
C LYS A 337 1.69 -1.78 -30.89
N LYS A 338 2.35 -0.69 -31.28
CA LYS A 338 3.35 -0.69 -32.38
C LYS A 338 4.51 -1.66 -32.10
N TYR A 339 4.98 -1.72 -30.86
CA TYR A 339 6.04 -2.65 -30.46
C TYR A 339 5.60 -4.11 -30.59
N TYR A 340 4.40 -4.47 -30.13
CA TYR A 340 3.90 -5.84 -30.23
C TYR A 340 3.52 -6.23 -31.66
N ASP A 341 2.95 -5.30 -32.44
CA ASP A 341 2.62 -5.53 -33.85
C ASP A 341 3.88 -5.73 -34.72
N SER A 342 5.01 -5.09 -34.35
CA SER A 342 6.29 -5.25 -35.06
C SER A 342 7.12 -6.45 -34.62
N LYS A 343 6.75 -7.11 -33.51
CA LYS A 343 7.47 -8.28 -32.99
C LYS A 343 7.00 -9.53 -33.74
N SER A 344 7.76 -9.96 -34.74
CA SER A 344 7.65 -11.32 -35.27
C SER A 344 7.93 -12.31 -34.13
N PHE A 345 6.97 -13.17 -33.81
CA PHE A 345 7.13 -14.19 -32.78
C PHE A 345 8.34 -15.06 -33.12
N VAL A 346 9.41 -14.93 -32.35
CA VAL A 346 10.51 -15.89 -32.35
C VAL A 346 10.04 -17.04 -31.49
N ASN A 347 9.65 -18.16 -32.12
CA ASN A 347 9.50 -19.42 -31.42
C ASN A 347 10.87 -19.78 -30.84
N GLY A 348 10.97 -19.86 -29.52
CA GLY A 348 12.18 -20.33 -28.86
C GLY A 348 12.37 -21.82 -29.14
N GLU A 349 13.57 -22.18 -29.60
CA GLU A 349 14.11 -23.54 -29.48
C GLU A 349 14.47 -23.86 -28.02
#